data_AF-A0A4S1GVJ1-F1
#
_entry.id   AF-A0A4S1GVJ1-F1
#
_cell.length_a   1.000
_cell.length_b   1.000
_cell.length_c   1.000
_cell.angle_alpha   90.00
_cell.angle_beta   90.00
_cell.angle_gamma   90.00
#
_symmetry.space_group_name_H-M   'P 1'
#
loop_
_entity.id
_entity.type
_entity.pdbx_description
1 polymer ?
#
loop_
_entity_poly.entity_id
_entity_poly.type
_entity_poly.pdbx_seq_one_letter_code
_entity_poly.pdbx_strand_id
1 'polypeptide(L)'
;EAAGAFAAEIEVVPAEVASAISRRTPLIMISMGAGAGCDAQYLFSEDLLGSNRGHYPRHAKRYRDFAAELDRLQNGRIAAFREYADDIQSGAYPEPRHMVEADAEEMRKFEAYLASEGY
;
A
#
# COMPACT_ATOMS: atom_id res chain seq x y z
N GLU A 1 -3.01 18.83 -29.95
CA GLU A 1 -3.93 18.42 -31.03
C GLU A 1 -3.21 17.88 -32.25
N ALA A 2 -2.52 18.70 -33.05
CA ALA A 2 -1.91 18.28 -34.32
C ALA A 2 -0.93 17.09 -34.22
N ALA A 3 -0.31 16.88 -33.05
CA ALA A 3 0.54 15.73 -32.76
C ALA A 3 -0.20 14.38 -32.61
N GLY A 4 -1.54 14.37 -32.65
CA GLY A 4 -2.35 13.16 -32.51
C GLY A 4 -2.69 12.75 -31.07
N ALA A 5 -2.48 13.65 -30.08
CA ALA A 5 -2.95 13.42 -28.72
C ALA A 5 -4.49 13.30 -28.70
N PHE A 6 -5.03 12.45 -27.81
CA PHE A 6 -6.48 12.29 -27.60
C PHE A 6 -6.98 12.99 -26.32
N ALA A 7 -6.06 13.30 -25.40
CA ALA A 7 -6.33 13.98 -24.14
C ALA A 7 -5.12 14.83 -23.74
N ALA A 8 -5.35 15.80 -22.85
CA ALA A 8 -4.30 16.58 -22.20
C ALA A 8 -4.68 16.93 -20.76
N GLU A 9 -3.69 16.90 -19.88
CA GLU A 9 -3.83 17.41 -18.52
C GLU A 9 -3.60 18.92 -18.49
N ILE A 10 -4.37 19.62 -17.65
CA ILE A 10 -4.19 21.03 -17.35
C ILE A 10 -4.12 21.22 -15.83
N GLU A 11 -2.93 21.59 -15.36
CA GLU A 11 -2.59 21.62 -13.95
C GLU A 11 -2.45 23.08 -13.46
N VAL A 12 -3.11 23.40 -12.34
CA VAL A 12 -2.90 24.66 -11.60
C VAL A 12 -3.11 25.92 -12.47
N VAL A 13 -4.02 25.84 -13.44
CA VAL A 13 -4.44 26.95 -14.29
C VAL A 13 -5.69 27.64 -13.71
N PRO A 14 -5.81 28.98 -13.78
CA PRO A 14 -7.05 29.66 -13.38
C PRO A 14 -8.28 29.05 -14.05
N ALA A 15 -9.33 28.80 -13.26
CA ALA A 15 -10.48 28.01 -13.71
C ALA A 15 -11.15 28.55 -14.99
N GLU A 16 -11.25 29.87 -15.12
CA GLU A 16 -11.83 30.53 -16.30
C GLU A 16 -11.01 30.27 -17.57
N VAL A 17 -9.68 30.26 -17.45
CA VAL A 17 -8.75 29.97 -18.56
C VAL A 17 -8.84 28.50 -18.97
N ALA A 18 -8.78 27.58 -18.00
CA ALA A 18 -8.90 26.15 -18.27
C ALA A 18 -10.24 25.80 -18.95
N SER A 19 -11.33 26.38 -18.44
CA SER A 19 -12.67 26.22 -19.04
C SER A 19 -12.74 26.79 -20.46
N ALA A 20 -12.07 27.91 -20.73
CA ALA A 20 -12.03 28.49 -22.07
C ALA A 20 -11.24 27.63 -23.07
N ILE A 21 -10.16 26.99 -22.63
CA ILE A 21 -9.36 26.04 -23.42
C ILE A 21 -10.18 24.78 -23.70
N SER A 22 -10.74 24.15 -22.66
CA SER A 22 -11.52 22.91 -22.77
C SER A 22 -12.67 23.01 -23.77
N ARG A 23 -13.38 24.16 -23.82
CA ARG A 23 -14.46 24.38 -24.78
C ARG A 23 -14.02 24.53 -26.25
N ARG A 24 -12.73 24.68 -26.52
CA ARG A 24 -12.19 25.02 -27.86
C ARG A 24 -11.27 23.95 -28.44
N THR A 25 -10.93 22.94 -27.65
CA THR A 25 -10.11 21.82 -28.07
C THR A 25 -10.99 20.58 -28.27
N PRO A 26 -10.73 19.72 -29.27
CA PRO A 26 -11.36 18.42 -29.37
C PRO A 26 -10.71 17.38 -28.44
N LEU A 27 -9.65 17.73 -27.71
CA LEU A 27 -9.02 16.85 -26.73
C LEU A 27 -9.89 16.72 -25.48
N ILE A 28 -9.86 15.55 -24.86
CA ILE A 28 -10.36 15.40 -23.49
C ILE A 28 -9.42 16.16 -22.54
N MET A 29 -9.94 17.18 -21.87
CA MET A 29 -9.18 17.95 -20.90
C MET A 29 -9.36 17.40 -19.49
N ILE A 30 -8.24 17.10 -18.84
CA ILE A 30 -8.21 16.55 -17.48
C ILE A 30 -7.69 17.65 -16.55
N SER A 31 -8.53 18.14 -15.66
CA SER A 31 -8.15 19.17 -14.68
C SER A 31 -7.47 18.55 -13.47
N MET A 32 -6.30 19.10 -13.11
CA MET A 32 -5.67 18.92 -11.81
C MET A 32 -5.53 20.27 -11.12
N GLY A 33 -6.51 20.63 -10.29
CA GLY A 33 -6.53 21.94 -9.65
C GLY A 33 -6.80 23.11 -10.61
N ALA A 34 -7.41 22.85 -11.76
CA ALA A 34 -7.75 23.85 -12.79
C ALA A 34 -9.27 24.14 -12.88
N GLY A 35 -10.04 23.76 -11.86
CA GLY A 35 -11.48 23.99 -11.78
C GLY A 35 -12.33 22.94 -12.51
N ALA A 36 -13.65 23.08 -12.40
CA ALA A 36 -14.62 22.07 -12.86
C ALA A 36 -14.99 22.16 -14.36
N GLY A 37 -14.41 23.11 -15.11
CA GLY A 37 -14.79 23.36 -16.51
C GLY A 37 -14.03 22.53 -17.56
N CYS A 38 -13.27 21.53 -17.11
CA CYS A 38 -12.66 20.51 -17.98
C CYS A 38 -13.48 19.21 -17.94
N ASP A 39 -13.23 18.30 -18.87
CA ASP A 39 -14.03 17.07 -19.06
C ASP A 39 -13.86 16.04 -17.94
N ALA A 40 -12.71 16.04 -17.27
CA ALA A 40 -12.42 15.15 -16.14
C ALA A 40 -11.68 15.88 -15.01
N GLN A 41 -11.69 15.26 -13.82
CA GLN A 41 -10.91 15.70 -12.67
C GLN A 41 -9.90 14.61 -12.28
N TYR A 42 -8.70 15.03 -11.95
CA TYR A 42 -7.59 14.17 -11.58
C TYR A 42 -6.89 14.72 -10.33
N LEU A 43 -6.50 13.80 -9.44
CA LEU A 43 -5.67 14.03 -8.26
C LEU A 43 -4.96 12.71 -7.91
N PHE A 44 -3.79 12.79 -7.26
CA PHE A 44 -3.07 11.60 -6.81
C PHE A 44 -3.78 10.93 -5.62
N SER A 45 -3.83 9.60 -5.63
CA SER A 45 -4.42 8.81 -4.54
C SER A 45 -3.78 9.10 -3.18
N GLU A 46 -2.48 9.36 -3.17
CA GLU A 46 -1.68 9.65 -1.98
C GLU A 46 -2.15 10.94 -1.29
N ASP A 47 -2.53 11.95 -2.08
CA ASP A 47 -3.06 13.20 -1.55
C ASP A 47 -4.51 13.04 -1.05
N LEU A 48 -5.32 12.26 -1.77
CA LEU A 48 -6.71 11.96 -1.39
C LEU A 48 -6.78 11.13 -0.11
N LEU A 49 -5.99 10.06 -0.04
CA LEU A 49 -5.96 9.14 1.07
C LEU A 49 -5.17 9.68 2.26
N GLY A 50 -4.41 10.76 2.06
CA GLY A 50 -3.59 11.36 3.10
C GLY A 50 -2.40 10.47 3.48
N SER A 51 -1.83 9.77 2.50
CA SER A 51 -0.66 8.89 2.68
C SER A 51 0.66 9.67 2.58
N ASN A 52 0.63 10.87 1.97
CA ASN A 52 1.81 11.70 1.79
C ASN A 52 2.27 12.33 3.12
N ARG A 53 3.56 12.64 3.26
CA ARG A 53 4.12 13.30 4.45
C ARG A 53 4.68 14.66 4.09
N GLY A 54 4.41 15.64 4.96
CA GLY A 54 4.87 17.01 4.76
C GLY A 54 3.90 17.81 3.89
N HIS A 55 4.34 18.18 2.69
CA HIS A 55 3.59 19.12 1.84
C HIS A 55 2.46 18.42 1.07
N TYR A 56 1.25 19.00 1.16
CA TYR A 56 0.13 18.65 0.32
C TYR A 56 -0.13 19.78 -0.68
N PRO A 57 -0.36 19.47 -1.97
CA PRO A 57 -0.69 20.49 -2.95
C PRO A 57 -1.99 21.21 -2.54
N ARG A 58 -2.01 22.55 -2.65
CA ARG A 58 -3.17 23.36 -2.27
C ARG A 58 -4.49 22.99 -2.96
N HIS A 59 -4.38 22.38 -4.14
CA HIS A 59 -5.52 22.00 -4.97
C HIS A 59 -6.03 20.58 -4.67
N ALA A 60 -5.29 19.80 -3.87
CA ALA A 60 -5.73 18.49 -3.44
C ALA A 60 -6.70 18.62 -2.25
N LYS A 61 -7.64 17.68 -2.17
CA LYS A 61 -8.50 17.50 -1.01
C LYS A 61 -8.18 16.17 -0.36
N ARG A 62 -7.76 16.23 0.91
CA ARG A 62 -7.52 15.05 1.73
C ARG A 62 -8.83 14.54 2.34
N TYR A 63 -9.13 13.27 2.10
CA TYR A 63 -10.34 12.58 2.57
C TYR A 63 -10.08 11.65 3.75
N ARG A 64 -8.85 11.17 3.92
CA ARG A 64 -8.42 10.28 5.02
C ARG A 64 -7.03 10.67 5.51
N ASP A 65 -6.60 10.07 6.62
CA ASP A 65 -5.25 10.19 7.17
C ASP A 65 -4.57 8.82 7.17
N PHE A 66 -4.19 8.36 5.98
CA PHE A 66 -3.54 7.06 5.85
C PHE A 66 -2.10 7.09 6.36
N ALA A 67 -1.45 8.25 6.45
CA ALA A 67 -0.14 8.37 7.09
C ALA A 67 -0.21 7.91 8.55
N ALA A 68 -1.19 8.39 9.33
CA ALA A 68 -1.39 7.96 10.72
C ALA A 68 -1.74 6.47 10.83
N GLU A 69 -2.57 5.95 9.92
CA GLU A 69 -2.95 4.53 9.92
C GLU A 69 -1.78 3.63 9.57
N LEU A 70 -0.95 4.02 8.60
CA LEU A 70 0.27 3.31 8.24
C LEU A 70 1.28 3.33 9.39
N ASP A 71 1.40 4.43 10.13
CA ASP A 71 2.24 4.50 11.34
C ASP A 71 1.73 3.55 12.43
N ARG A 72 0.41 3.53 12.66
CA ARG A 72 -0.22 2.61 13.61
C ARG A 72 0.05 1.15 13.24
N LEU A 73 -0.15 0.80 11.97
CA LEU A 73 0.10 -0.55 11.47
C LEU A 73 1.58 -0.92 11.53
N GLN A 74 2.48 0.00 11.21
CA GLN A 74 3.92 -0.25 11.27
C GLN A 74 4.38 -0.51 12.70
N ASN A 75 3.90 0.28 13.67
CA ASN A 75 4.16 0.04 15.09
C ASN A 75 3.61 -1.32 15.54
N GLY A 76 2.41 -1.70 15.10
CA GLY A 76 1.83 -3.02 15.37
C GLY A 76 2.66 -4.17 14.80
N ARG A 77 3.18 -4.03 13.58
CA ARG A 77 4.07 -5.04 12.97
C ARG A 77 5.37 -5.20 13.78
N ILE A 78 5.99 -4.09 14.15
CA ILE A 78 7.21 -4.10 14.96
C ILE A 78 6.95 -4.76 16.32
N ALA A 79 5.83 -4.45 16.98
CA ALA A 79 5.45 -5.06 18.25
C ALA A 79 5.27 -6.58 18.12
N ALA A 80 4.49 -7.03 17.14
CA ALA A 80 4.23 -8.45 16.91
C ALA A 80 5.52 -9.25 16.66
N PHE A 81 6.47 -8.71 15.88
CA PHE A 81 7.73 -9.39 15.65
C PHE A 81 8.65 -9.42 16.88
N ARG A 82 8.55 -8.42 17.76
CA ARG A 82 9.26 -8.44 19.05
C ARG A 82 8.67 -9.47 19.99
N GLU A 83 7.35 -9.49 20.14
CA GLU A 83 6.62 -10.49 20.94
C GLU A 83 6.97 -11.91 20.48
N TYR A 84 6.97 -12.16 19.17
CA TYR A 84 7.39 -13.45 18.62
C TYR A 84 8.85 -13.78 18.94
N ALA A 85 9.77 -12.81 18.83
CA ALA A 85 11.17 -13.02 19.18
C ALA A 85 11.34 -13.35 20.66
N ASP A 86 10.60 -12.69 21.55
CA ASP A 86 10.59 -12.94 22.98
C ASP A 86 10.02 -14.34 23.30
N ASP A 87 8.98 -14.77 22.58
CA ASP A 87 8.42 -16.12 22.69
C ASP A 87 9.45 -17.19 22.28
N ILE A 88 10.24 -16.97 21.23
CA ILE A 88 11.33 -17.88 20.84
C ILE A 88 12.44 -17.91 21.89
N GLN A 89 12.85 -16.76 22.41
CA GLN A 89 13.93 -16.67 23.39
C GLN A 89 13.55 -17.30 24.74
N SER A 90 12.29 -17.15 25.14
CA SER A 90 11.76 -17.73 26.37
C SER A 90 11.34 -19.19 26.23
N GLY A 91 11.20 -19.68 24.99
CA GLY A 91 10.64 -21.00 24.69
C GLY A 91 9.11 -21.07 24.85
N ALA A 92 8.41 -19.93 24.96
CA ALA A 92 6.95 -19.88 25.02
C ALA A 92 6.29 -20.29 23.69
N TYR A 93 6.97 -20.05 22.56
CA TYR A 93 6.58 -20.57 21.26
C TYR A 93 7.65 -21.56 20.72
N PRO A 94 7.23 -22.67 20.09
CA PRO A 94 5.85 -23.11 19.90
C PRO A 94 5.21 -23.70 21.17
N GLU A 95 3.95 -23.37 21.42
CA GLU A 95 3.09 -24.13 22.34
C GLU A 95 2.70 -25.50 21.76
N PRO A 96 2.26 -26.49 22.58
CA PRO A 96 1.88 -27.82 22.13
C PRO A 96 0.85 -27.84 20.98
N ARG A 97 -0.10 -26.89 20.95
CA ARG A 97 -1.10 -26.77 19.86
C ARG A 97 -0.50 -26.47 18.48
N HIS A 98 0.72 -25.97 18.43
CA HIS A 98 1.44 -25.70 17.18
C HIS A 98 2.32 -26.89 16.76
N MET A 99 2.54 -27.85 17.65
CA MET A 99 3.36 -29.02 17.39
C MET A 99 2.53 -30.10 16.71
N VAL A 100 3.13 -30.78 15.73
CA VAL A 100 2.60 -32.01 15.17
C VAL A 100 3.41 -33.15 15.76
N GLU A 101 2.73 -34.03 16.48
CA GLU A 101 3.37 -35.21 17.05
C GLU A 101 3.44 -36.32 16.01
N ALA A 102 4.54 -37.05 16.01
CA ALA A 102 4.70 -38.26 15.23
C ALA A 102 4.28 -39.48 16.06
N ASP A 103 3.76 -40.51 15.39
CA ASP A 103 3.52 -41.79 16.04
C ASP A 103 4.84 -42.36 16.58
N ALA A 104 4.80 -42.87 17.81
CA ALA A 104 6.00 -43.30 18.52
C ALA A 104 6.67 -44.52 17.86
N GLU A 105 5.91 -45.39 17.19
CA GLU A 105 6.47 -46.53 16.47
C GLU A 105 7.16 -46.08 15.18
N GLU A 106 6.52 -45.19 14.43
CA GLU A 106 7.09 -44.65 13.20
C GLU A 106 8.37 -43.85 13.46
N MET A 107 8.45 -43.08 14.55
CA MET A 107 9.70 -42.40 14.91
C MET A 107 10.83 -43.37 15.26
N ARG A 108 10.54 -44.48 15.96
CA ARG A 108 11.57 -45.49 16.25
C ARG A 108 12.11 -46.13 14.97
N LYS A 109 11.24 -46.40 13.99
CA LYS A 109 11.67 -46.92 12.67
C LYS A 109 12.55 -45.91 11.94
N PHE A 110 12.17 -44.63 11.97
CA PHE A 110 12.93 -43.56 11.34
C PHE A 110 14.31 -43.36 11.98
N GLU A 111 14.40 -43.37 13.32
CA GLU A 111 15.69 -43.28 14.04
C GLU A 111 16.61 -44.48 13.72
N ALA A 112 16.05 -45.70 13.67
CA ALA A 112 16.82 -46.89 13.30
C ALA A 112 17.34 -46.81 11.86
N TYR A 113 16.53 -46.27 10.95
CA TYR A 113 16.94 -46.02 9.56
C TYR A 113 18.10 -45.01 9.49
N LEU A 114 17.99 -43.86 10.17
CA LEU A 114 19.08 -42.85 10.20
C LEU A 114 20.40 -43.44 10.69
N ALA A 115 20.36 -44.21 11.78
CA ALA A 115 21.54 -44.88 12.32
C ALA A 115 22.14 -45.89 11.33
N SER A 116 21.32 -46.61 10.55
CA SER A 116 21.81 -47.53 9.52
C SER A 116 22.49 -46.83 8.33
N GLU A 117 22.09 -45.59 8.05
CA GLU A 117 22.67 -44.74 7.00
C GLU A 117 23.88 -43.91 7.50
N GLY A 118 24.24 -44.04 8.78
CA GLY A 118 25.40 -43.37 9.39
C GLY A 118 25.15 -41.91 9.81
N TYR A 119 23.90 -41.52 10.02
CA TYR A 119 23.51 -40.26 10.65
C TYR A 119 23.37 -40.38 12.17
#